data_AF-Q6CDL7-F1
#
_entry.id   AF-Q6CDL7-F1
#
_cell.length_a   1.000
_cell.length_b   1.000
_cell.length_c   1.000
_cell.angle_alpha   90.00
_cell.angle_beta   90.00
_cell.angle_gamma   90.00
#
_symmetry.space_group_name_H-M   'P 1'
#
loop_
_entity.id
_entity.type
_entity.pdbx_description
1 polymer ?
#
loop_
_entity_poly.entity_id
_entity_poly.type
_entity_poly.pdbx_seq_one_letter_code
_entity_poly.pdbx_strand_id
1 'polypeptide(L)'
;MSRNPWPARASFAETAASQAEKDGPALDMSEFPALGSAAAVRTAPPGLDLEPKVAGHPGAGSSGPHGQPGQQRKPIPADHKERYGLNGLLGVIRMENNDQTTVAIGNDLTTMGLNMNPSAIPLSKSFGSPWTETSVHKPTPEYSLPSCYNVPSAPPQQTKIQSFTDETLFFIFYTMPRDSMQEAVAVELTNRNWRYHKELKLWLTKDPLTEPVQQTAQSERGLYIFFDPSSWTKIKKEFVLFYQAIA
;
A
#
# COMPACT_ATOMS: atom_id res chain seq x y z
N MET A 1 -5.26 -66.26 16.35
CA MET A 1 -4.61 -65.10 15.70
C MET A 1 -5.30 -63.83 16.18
N SER A 2 -4.54 -62.99 16.87
CA SER A 2 -5.02 -61.82 17.64
C SER A 2 -5.31 -60.63 16.72
N ARG A 3 -6.45 -59.96 16.96
CA ARG A 3 -6.82 -58.68 16.35
C ARG A 3 -6.16 -57.56 17.17
N ASN A 4 -5.36 -56.72 16.54
CA ASN A 4 -4.89 -55.47 17.14
C ASN A 4 -5.71 -54.30 16.59
N PRO A 5 -6.46 -53.56 17.43
CA PRO A 5 -7.14 -52.33 17.05
C PRO A 5 -6.17 -51.14 17.10
N TRP A 6 -6.28 -50.23 16.12
CA TRP A 6 -5.57 -48.95 16.12
C TRP A 6 -6.09 -48.04 17.24
N PRO A 7 -5.25 -47.27 17.94
CA PRO A 7 -5.71 -46.29 18.91
C PRO A 7 -6.29 -45.05 18.23
N ALA A 8 -7.36 -44.51 18.83
CA ALA A 8 -8.05 -43.30 18.43
C ALA A 8 -7.14 -42.06 18.48
N ARG A 9 -7.38 -41.11 17.56
CA ARG A 9 -6.71 -39.79 17.49
C ARG A 9 -7.01 -39.00 18.76
N ALA A 10 -5.98 -38.76 19.58
CA ALA A 10 -6.01 -37.76 20.63
C ALA A 10 -6.01 -36.35 20.02
N SER A 11 -6.89 -35.49 20.54
CA SER A 11 -6.95 -34.05 20.26
C SER A 11 -5.71 -33.37 20.84
N PHE A 12 -4.82 -32.86 20.00
CA PHE A 12 -3.71 -31.98 20.39
C PHE A 12 -4.15 -30.53 20.17
N ALA A 13 -4.94 -30.01 21.09
CA ALA A 13 -5.30 -28.61 21.16
C ALA A 13 -5.54 -28.18 22.62
N GLU A 14 -4.58 -28.46 23.50
CA GLU A 14 -4.45 -27.69 24.75
C GLU A 14 -3.10 -28.01 25.39
N THR A 15 -2.47 -27.00 25.99
CA THR A 15 -1.13 -26.99 26.62
C THR A 15 0.00 -26.43 25.75
N ALA A 16 -0.09 -25.14 25.44
CA ALA A 16 1.07 -24.29 25.16
C ALA A 16 0.80 -22.83 25.54
N ALA A 17 0.18 -22.61 26.71
CA ALA A 17 -0.05 -21.27 27.27
C ALA A 17 0.23 -21.30 28.77
N SER A 18 1.49 -21.44 29.15
CA SER A 18 2.03 -20.95 30.43
C SER A 18 3.50 -21.36 30.52
N GLN A 19 4.41 -20.47 30.11
CA GLN A 19 5.79 -20.32 30.59
C GLN A 19 6.60 -19.46 29.62
N ALA A 20 6.51 -18.14 29.81
CA ALA A 20 7.51 -17.19 29.33
C ALA A 20 7.39 -15.89 30.13
N GLU A 21 7.69 -15.97 31.43
CA GLU A 21 7.91 -14.78 32.25
C GLU A 21 8.96 -15.14 33.31
N LYS A 22 10.22 -14.76 33.06
CA LYS A 22 11.15 -14.11 34.01
C LYS A 22 12.57 -14.08 33.46
N ASP A 23 13.25 -12.98 33.80
CA ASP A 23 14.68 -12.69 33.69
C ASP A 23 15.17 -12.05 32.39
N GLY A 24 14.95 -10.74 32.29
CA GLY A 24 15.82 -9.79 31.61
C GLY A 24 16.11 -8.62 32.55
N PRO A 25 17.32 -8.04 32.56
CA PRO A 25 17.65 -6.93 33.47
C PRO A 25 16.80 -5.70 33.13
N ALA A 26 16.13 -5.15 34.15
CA ALA A 26 15.41 -3.89 34.02
C ALA A 26 16.43 -2.76 33.75
N LEU A 27 16.33 -2.14 32.57
CA LEU A 27 17.07 -0.92 32.26
C LEU A 27 16.42 0.24 33.00
N ASP A 28 17.18 0.83 33.91
CA ASP A 28 16.81 2.01 34.68
C ASP A 28 16.75 3.25 33.77
N MET A 29 15.54 3.75 33.52
CA MET A 29 15.32 4.92 32.66
C MET A 29 15.76 6.26 33.28
N SER A 30 16.32 6.26 34.49
CA SER A 30 16.84 7.48 35.12
C SER A 30 18.25 7.89 34.63
N GLU A 31 18.89 7.10 33.76
CA GLU A 31 20.24 7.36 33.24
C GLU A 31 20.27 8.23 31.95
N PHE A 32 19.11 8.59 31.38
CA PHE A 32 19.04 9.36 30.12
C PHE A 32 18.24 10.67 30.26
N PRO A 33 18.87 11.78 30.70
CA PRO A 33 18.19 13.06 30.90
C PRO A 33 17.82 13.82 29.60
N ALA A 34 18.02 13.25 28.41
CA ALA A 34 17.84 13.96 27.14
C ALA A 34 16.48 13.72 26.43
N LEU A 35 15.55 12.95 27.01
CA LEU A 35 14.23 12.69 26.40
C LEU A 35 13.10 12.92 27.41
N GLY A 36 12.88 14.19 27.73
CA GLY A 36 11.73 14.65 28.50
C GLY A 36 10.53 14.97 27.60
N SER A 37 9.58 14.04 27.56
CA SER A 37 8.12 14.25 27.47
C SER A 37 7.54 15.12 26.33
N ALA A 38 7.13 14.47 25.24
CA ALA A 38 6.13 15.00 24.33
C ALA A 38 4.72 14.68 24.87
N ALA A 39 4.18 15.58 25.70
CA ALA A 39 2.75 15.66 25.97
C ALA A 39 2.17 16.83 25.19
N ALA A 40 1.18 16.53 24.35
CA ALA A 40 0.48 17.49 23.51
C ALA A 40 -0.27 18.54 24.34
N VAL A 41 0.02 19.82 24.11
CA VAL A 41 -0.93 20.91 24.29
C VAL A 41 -0.92 21.74 23.02
N ARG A 42 -2.05 21.74 22.33
CA ARG A 42 -2.32 22.58 21.17
C ARG A 42 -2.70 23.98 21.66
N THR A 43 -1.87 24.97 21.39
CA THR A 43 -2.26 26.39 21.34
C THR A 43 -1.49 27.07 20.22
N ALA A 44 -2.23 27.57 19.23
CA ALA A 44 -1.69 28.36 18.12
C ALA A 44 -1.51 29.83 18.56
N PRO A 45 -0.45 30.53 18.12
CA PRO A 45 -0.44 31.99 18.12
C PRO A 45 -1.12 32.54 16.85
N PRO A 46 -1.80 33.68 16.92
CA PRO A 46 -2.61 34.22 15.83
C PRO A 46 -1.80 35.11 14.88
N GLY A 47 -2.22 35.10 13.61
CA GLY A 47 -2.12 36.24 12.71
C GLY A 47 -0.92 36.26 11.76
N LEU A 48 -1.19 35.96 10.49
CA LEU A 48 -1.01 36.90 9.37
C LEU A 48 -1.52 36.23 8.08
N ASP A 49 -2.84 36.25 7.92
CA ASP A 49 -3.49 36.05 6.62
C ASP A 49 -3.34 37.34 5.82
N LEU A 50 -2.77 37.29 4.62
CA LEU A 50 -3.06 38.27 3.57
C LEU A 50 -2.99 37.58 2.19
N GLU A 51 -4.17 37.22 1.69
CA GLU A 51 -4.48 37.06 0.27
C GLU A 51 -4.57 38.45 -0.43
N PRO A 52 -4.56 38.49 -1.78
CA PRO A 52 -3.92 39.54 -2.58
C PRO A 52 -4.89 40.62 -3.09
N LYS A 53 -4.36 41.78 -3.49
CA LYS A 53 -5.12 42.75 -4.30
C LYS A 53 -4.28 43.41 -5.40
N VAL A 54 -4.76 43.20 -6.62
CA VAL A 54 -4.31 43.79 -7.90
C VAL A 54 -4.87 45.21 -8.05
N ALA A 55 -4.07 46.16 -8.58
CA ALA A 55 -4.38 47.09 -9.68
C ALA A 55 -3.67 48.47 -9.61
N GLY A 56 -3.11 48.91 -10.75
CA GLY A 56 -3.29 50.30 -11.26
C GLY A 56 -2.15 51.33 -11.11
N HIS A 57 -1.53 51.72 -12.23
CA HIS A 57 -0.88 53.03 -12.49
C HIS A 57 -1.92 54.04 -13.07
N PRO A 58 -1.63 55.36 -13.33
CA PRO A 58 -0.40 56.19 -13.17
C PRO A 58 -0.61 57.61 -12.55
N GLY A 59 0.48 58.41 -12.35
CA GLY A 59 0.41 59.90 -12.44
C GLY A 59 1.23 60.79 -11.47
N ALA A 60 2.35 61.33 -11.98
CA ALA A 60 2.99 62.68 -11.82
C ALA A 60 3.21 63.43 -10.47
N GLY A 61 4.46 63.94 -10.28
CA GLY A 61 4.75 65.26 -9.64
C GLY A 61 5.89 65.35 -8.59
N SER A 62 7.03 65.99 -8.95
CA SER A 62 8.12 66.71 -8.19
C SER A 62 8.25 66.57 -6.65
N SER A 63 9.41 66.47 -5.99
CA SER A 63 10.71 67.19 -6.08
C SER A 63 11.78 66.53 -5.15
N GLY A 64 13.07 66.54 -5.52
CA GLY A 64 14.19 65.86 -4.78
C GLY A 64 14.71 66.57 -3.51
N PRO A 65 15.96 66.33 -3.01
CA PRO A 65 17.03 65.45 -3.53
C PRO A 65 17.73 64.54 -2.45
N HIS A 66 18.80 63.85 -2.89
CA HIS A 66 19.94 63.30 -2.13
C HIS A 66 19.96 61.79 -1.75
N GLY A 67 20.93 61.05 -2.33
CA GLY A 67 21.44 59.77 -1.82
C GLY A 67 21.52 58.63 -2.85
N GLN A 68 22.71 58.40 -3.38
CA GLN A 68 23.11 57.47 -4.45
C GLN A 68 22.99 55.97 -4.12
N PRO A 69 23.23 55.04 -5.08
CA PRO A 69 22.28 54.01 -5.47
C PRO A 69 22.69 52.57 -5.06
N GLY A 70 21.80 51.64 -5.39
CA GLY A 70 21.89 50.21 -5.12
C GLY A 70 23.27 49.59 -5.28
N GLN A 71 23.76 49.01 -4.18
CA GLN A 71 24.78 47.97 -4.23
C GLN A 71 24.13 46.70 -4.75
N GLN A 72 24.21 46.56 -6.07
CA GLN A 72 24.24 45.27 -6.74
C GLN A 72 25.37 44.47 -6.07
N ARG A 73 25.01 43.57 -5.15
CA ARG A 73 25.97 42.67 -4.50
C ARG A 73 26.59 41.83 -5.60
N LYS A 74 27.80 42.22 -6.03
CA LYS A 74 28.69 41.36 -6.80
C LYS A 74 28.82 40.03 -6.03
N PRO A 75 28.84 38.88 -6.72
CA PRO A 75 29.12 37.62 -6.05
C PRO A 75 30.53 37.76 -5.46
N ILE A 76 30.58 37.81 -4.14
CA ILE A 76 31.83 37.90 -3.38
C ILE A 76 32.62 36.64 -3.75
N PRO A 77 33.92 36.72 -4.07
CA PRO A 77 34.74 35.53 -4.21
C PRO A 77 34.67 34.82 -2.87
N ALA A 78 33.99 33.67 -2.83
CA ALA A 78 33.69 32.99 -1.59
C ALA A 78 35.02 32.65 -0.88
N ASP A 79 35.37 33.41 0.15
CA ASP A 79 36.42 33.03 1.06
C ASP A 79 36.04 31.65 1.59
N HIS A 80 36.96 30.69 1.51
CA HIS A 80 36.67 29.29 1.85
C HIS A 80 36.09 29.17 3.28
N LYS A 81 36.39 30.12 4.17
CA LYS A 81 35.83 30.19 5.54
C LYS A 81 34.34 30.54 5.60
N GLU A 82 33.83 31.39 4.72
CA GLU A 82 32.41 31.83 4.79
C GLU A 82 31.45 30.77 4.27
N ARG A 83 31.94 29.84 3.43
CA ARG A 83 31.15 28.73 2.87
C ARG A 83 30.71 27.70 3.89
N TYR A 84 31.49 27.48 4.95
CA TYR A 84 31.21 26.47 5.98
C TYR A 84 30.63 27.08 7.27
N GLY A 85 30.31 28.37 7.27
CA GLY A 85 29.67 29.07 8.39
C GLY A 85 28.19 29.40 8.13
N LEU A 86 27.54 30.06 9.09
CA LEU A 86 26.14 30.52 8.99
C LEU A 86 25.86 31.39 7.75
N ASN A 87 26.85 32.16 7.29
CA ASN A 87 26.73 32.97 6.08
C ASN A 87 26.60 32.10 4.81
N GLY A 88 27.21 30.92 4.78
CA GLY A 88 27.04 29.95 3.69
C GLY A 88 25.65 29.31 3.65
N LEU A 89 25.02 29.12 4.82
CA LEU A 89 23.64 28.62 4.92
C LEU A 89 22.62 29.60 4.35
N LEU A 90 22.92 30.91 4.34
CA LEU A 90 22.02 31.91 3.78
C LEU A 90 21.78 31.71 2.28
N GLY A 91 22.80 31.25 1.53
CA GLY A 91 22.66 30.91 0.10
C GLY A 91 21.78 29.68 -0.12
N VAL A 92 21.80 28.72 0.80
CA VAL A 92 20.93 27.53 0.81
C VAL A 92 19.48 27.94 1.08
N ILE A 93 19.23 28.77 2.10
CA ILE A 93 17.88 29.25 2.44
C ILE A 93 17.28 30.09 1.31
N ARG A 94 18.12 30.85 0.61
CA ARG A 94 17.72 31.68 -0.53
C ARG A 94 17.57 30.91 -1.84
N MET A 95 17.81 29.60 -1.83
CA MET A 95 17.78 28.74 -3.02
C MET A 95 18.71 29.24 -4.14
N GLU A 96 19.84 29.86 -3.78
CA GLU A 96 20.81 30.41 -4.75
C GLU A 96 21.52 29.29 -5.52
N ASN A 97 21.58 28.08 -4.95
CA ASN A 97 22.15 26.90 -5.58
C ASN A 97 21.24 25.68 -5.37
N ASN A 98 20.58 25.22 -6.44
CA ASN A 98 19.53 24.22 -6.36
C ASN A 98 19.99 22.91 -5.69
N ASP A 99 21.13 22.35 -6.12
CA ASP A 99 21.61 21.05 -5.65
C ASP A 99 22.02 21.05 -4.16
N GLN A 100 22.71 22.10 -3.72
CA GLN A 100 23.07 22.26 -2.30
C GLN A 100 21.84 22.50 -1.43
N THR A 101 20.84 23.18 -1.98
CA THR A 101 19.58 23.46 -1.29
C THR A 101 18.76 22.19 -1.10
N THR A 102 18.68 21.34 -2.12
CA THR A 102 17.98 20.04 -2.03
C THR A 102 18.61 19.12 -0.99
N VAL A 103 19.93 19.05 -0.90
CA VAL A 103 20.63 18.20 0.10
C VAL A 103 20.44 18.74 1.52
N ALA A 104 20.43 20.06 1.71
CA ALA A 104 20.34 20.68 3.04
C ALA A 104 18.92 20.74 3.60
N ILE A 105 17.91 20.98 2.75
CA ILE A 105 16.50 20.96 3.15
C ILE A 105 16.01 19.51 3.27
N GLY A 106 16.51 18.61 2.42
CA GLY A 106 16.13 17.21 2.38
C GLY A 106 14.80 16.96 1.67
N ASN A 107 14.49 15.67 1.49
CA ASN A 107 13.20 15.21 0.98
C ASN A 107 12.47 14.45 2.09
N ASP A 108 11.14 14.61 2.15
CA ASP A 108 10.31 13.87 3.08
C ASP A 108 10.22 12.39 2.68
N LEU A 109 10.82 11.51 3.47
CA LEU A 109 10.85 10.08 3.21
C LEU A 109 9.48 9.40 3.37
N THR A 110 8.53 10.01 4.10
CA THR A 110 7.17 9.48 4.22
C THR A 110 6.41 9.59 2.90
N THR A 111 6.70 10.62 2.09
CA THR A 111 6.14 10.77 0.74
C THR A 111 6.62 9.69 -0.23
N MET A 112 7.75 9.03 0.08
CA MET A 112 8.29 7.89 -0.67
C MET A 112 7.70 6.53 -0.24
N GLY A 113 6.67 6.53 0.61
CA GLY A 113 5.96 5.30 1.01
C GLY A 113 6.73 4.42 2.00
N LEU A 114 7.78 4.95 2.64
CA LEU A 114 8.54 4.25 3.67
C LEU A 114 7.86 4.41 5.03
N ASN A 115 7.46 3.30 5.65
CA ASN A 115 6.90 3.31 6.99
C ASN A 115 8.02 3.38 8.04
N MET A 116 8.26 4.58 8.58
CA MET A 116 9.31 4.82 9.59
C MET A 116 8.87 4.55 11.04
N ASN A 117 7.71 3.92 11.26
CA ASN A 117 7.26 3.58 12.60
C ASN A 117 8.16 2.46 13.18
N PRO A 118 8.88 2.71 14.30
CA PRO A 118 9.80 1.73 14.88
C PRO A 118 9.12 0.48 15.45
N SER A 119 7.80 0.52 15.64
CA SER A 119 6.99 -0.64 16.05
C SER A 119 6.54 -1.53 14.87
N ALA A 120 6.83 -1.12 13.63
CA ALA A 120 6.51 -1.88 12.42
C ALA A 120 7.62 -2.90 12.05
N ILE A 121 7.30 -3.78 11.11
CA ILE A 121 8.22 -4.78 10.54
C ILE A 121 9.47 -4.06 9.99
N PRO A 122 10.69 -4.63 10.16
CA PRO A 122 11.92 -4.04 9.60
C PRO A 122 11.76 -3.73 8.11
N LEU A 123 12.05 -2.47 7.73
CA LEU A 123 11.93 -1.98 6.36
C LEU A 123 12.70 -2.83 5.34
N SER A 124 13.83 -3.42 5.75
CA SER A 124 14.64 -4.32 4.91
C SER A 124 13.85 -5.48 4.30
N LYS A 125 12.78 -5.93 4.94
CA LYS A 125 11.93 -7.03 4.43
C LYS A 125 10.90 -6.58 3.39
N SER A 126 10.55 -5.30 3.36
CA SER A 126 9.58 -4.72 2.41
C SER A 126 10.24 -3.82 1.36
N PHE A 127 11.54 -3.54 1.51
CA PHE A 127 12.29 -2.65 0.63
C PHE A 127 12.67 -3.37 -0.67
N GLY A 128 11.90 -3.13 -1.73
CA GLY A 128 12.07 -3.84 -3.01
C GLY A 128 13.24 -3.34 -3.85
N SER A 129 13.40 -2.02 -3.98
CA SER A 129 14.45 -1.42 -4.80
C SER A 129 14.79 -0.02 -4.30
N PRO A 130 16.05 0.44 -4.45
CA PRO A 130 16.42 1.84 -4.24
C PRO A 130 15.71 2.82 -5.19
N TRP A 131 15.19 2.34 -6.33
CA TRP A 131 14.46 3.16 -7.30
C TRP A 131 12.98 2.80 -7.30
N THR A 132 12.14 3.81 -7.12
CA THR A 132 10.67 3.70 -7.11
C THR A 132 10.11 3.18 -8.44
N GLU A 133 10.78 3.50 -9.55
CA GLU A 133 10.38 3.06 -10.91
C GLU A 133 10.53 1.54 -11.09
N THR A 134 11.44 0.91 -10.35
CA THR A 134 11.74 -0.53 -10.44
C THR A 134 11.03 -1.35 -9.35
N SER A 135 10.49 -0.70 -8.32
CA SER A 135 9.80 -1.36 -7.20
C SER A 135 8.37 -1.82 -7.54
N VAL A 136 8.17 -2.39 -8.72
CA VAL A 136 6.84 -2.89 -9.16
C VAL A 136 6.41 -4.12 -8.37
N HIS A 137 7.38 -4.86 -7.81
CA HIS A 137 7.13 -6.05 -7.01
C HIS A 137 7.68 -5.90 -5.60
N LYS A 138 6.84 -6.26 -4.62
CA LYS A 138 7.30 -6.48 -3.25
C LYS A 138 8.36 -7.57 -3.29
N PRO A 139 9.55 -7.36 -2.69
CA PRO A 139 10.60 -8.36 -2.69
C PRO A 139 10.06 -9.60 -1.99
N THR A 140 10.23 -10.77 -2.61
CA THR A 140 9.87 -12.03 -1.96
C THR A 140 10.86 -12.23 -0.82
N PRO A 141 10.40 -12.33 0.44
CA PRO A 141 11.32 -12.56 1.54
C PRO A 141 12.01 -13.91 1.34
N GLU A 142 13.28 -13.99 1.75
CA GLU A 142 13.99 -15.27 1.77
C GLU A 142 13.38 -16.16 2.86
N TYR A 143 12.92 -17.35 2.47
CA TYR A 143 12.42 -18.37 3.40
C TYR A 143 12.95 -19.75 2.99
N SER A 144 13.31 -20.57 3.97
CA SER A 144 13.65 -21.97 3.74
C SER A 144 12.47 -22.85 4.18
N LEU A 145 11.90 -23.58 3.22
CA LEU A 145 10.86 -24.56 3.54
C LEU A 145 11.53 -25.84 4.07
N PRO A 146 11.05 -26.40 5.19
CA PRO A 146 11.43 -27.73 5.62
C PRO A 146 11.14 -28.77 4.52
N SER A 147 11.98 -29.81 4.43
CA SER A 147 11.87 -30.85 3.39
C SER A 147 10.53 -31.58 3.38
N CYS A 148 9.83 -31.63 4.52
CA CYS A 148 8.51 -32.25 4.65
C CYS A 148 7.39 -31.54 3.85
N TYR A 149 7.59 -30.30 3.38
CA TYR A 149 6.64 -29.60 2.51
C TYR A 149 6.76 -30.01 1.03
N ASN A 150 7.84 -30.68 0.64
CA ASN A 150 8.03 -31.12 -0.74
C ASN A 150 7.33 -32.48 -0.95
N VAL A 151 6.20 -32.48 -1.64
CA VAL A 151 5.43 -33.69 -1.94
C VAL A 151 5.57 -34.02 -3.44
N PRO A 152 6.50 -34.89 -3.84
CA PRO A 152 6.79 -35.15 -5.26
C PRO A 152 5.68 -35.92 -6.00
N SER A 153 4.70 -36.48 -5.29
CA SER A 153 3.66 -37.34 -5.87
C SER A 153 2.28 -36.66 -5.98
N ALA A 154 2.23 -35.33 -5.98
CA ALA A 154 0.95 -34.64 -6.17
C ALA A 154 0.46 -34.85 -7.61
N PRO A 155 -0.77 -35.37 -7.83
CA PRO A 155 -1.33 -35.48 -9.17
C PRO A 155 -1.50 -34.10 -9.80
N PRO A 156 -1.45 -33.97 -11.14
CA PRO A 156 -1.63 -32.71 -11.83
C PRO A 156 -2.90 -31.99 -11.37
N GLN A 157 -2.79 -30.70 -11.08
CA GLN A 157 -3.90 -29.90 -10.54
C GLN A 157 -5.12 -29.90 -11.48
N GLN A 158 -4.88 -29.97 -12.79
CA GLN A 158 -5.91 -30.05 -13.83
C GLN A 158 -6.90 -31.20 -13.62
N THR A 159 -6.44 -32.35 -13.13
CA THR A 159 -7.30 -33.53 -12.92
C THR A 159 -8.27 -33.34 -11.75
N LYS A 160 -8.00 -32.39 -10.85
CA LYS A 160 -8.78 -32.17 -9.61
C LYS A 160 -9.56 -30.86 -9.60
N ILE A 161 -9.64 -30.14 -10.72
CA ILE A 161 -10.32 -28.82 -10.81
C ILE A 161 -11.77 -28.89 -10.30
N GLN A 162 -12.50 -29.94 -10.64
CA GLN A 162 -13.90 -30.14 -10.19
C GLN A 162 -14.03 -30.29 -8.68
N SER A 163 -12.97 -30.71 -7.98
CA SER A 163 -12.96 -30.88 -6.53
C SER A 163 -12.63 -29.59 -5.76
N PHE A 164 -12.20 -28.54 -6.45
CA PHE A 164 -11.85 -27.27 -5.80
C PHE A 164 -13.09 -26.48 -5.40
N THR A 165 -12.96 -25.70 -4.33
CA THR A 165 -13.96 -24.71 -3.91
C THR A 165 -13.97 -23.51 -4.86
N ASP A 166 -15.08 -22.78 -4.94
CA ASP A 166 -15.19 -21.59 -5.80
C ASP A 166 -14.08 -20.56 -5.50
N GLU A 167 -13.72 -20.38 -4.22
CA GLU A 167 -12.64 -19.47 -3.82
C GLU A 167 -11.28 -19.88 -4.38
N THR A 168 -10.97 -21.18 -4.36
CA THR A 168 -9.75 -21.71 -4.96
C THR A 168 -9.75 -21.50 -6.48
N LEU A 169 -10.91 -21.69 -7.13
CA LEU A 169 -11.06 -21.42 -8.55
C LEU A 169 -10.82 -19.93 -8.84
N PHE A 170 -11.41 -19.01 -8.09
CA PHE A 170 -11.12 -17.58 -8.24
C PHE A 170 -9.63 -17.27 -8.04
N PHE A 171 -8.99 -17.91 -7.07
CA PHE A 171 -7.56 -17.71 -6.81
C PHE A 171 -6.72 -18.06 -8.03
N ILE A 172 -6.93 -19.24 -8.60
CA ILE A 172 -6.20 -19.68 -9.79
C ILE A 172 -6.49 -18.72 -10.97
N PHE A 173 -7.75 -18.32 -11.15
CA PHE A 173 -8.16 -17.43 -12.24
C PHE A 173 -7.46 -16.05 -12.20
N TYR A 174 -7.32 -15.45 -11.02
CA TYR A 174 -6.72 -14.12 -10.88
C TYR A 174 -5.19 -14.14 -10.70
N THR A 175 -4.60 -15.23 -10.23
CA THR A 175 -3.14 -15.33 -10.01
C THR A 175 -2.37 -15.86 -11.21
N MET A 176 -3.02 -16.61 -12.12
CA MET A 176 -2.37 -17.25 -13.27
C MET A 176 -2.94 -16.72 -14.60
N PRO A 177 -2.77 -15.44 -14.94
CA PRO A 177 -3.23 -14.92 -16.21
C PRO A 177 -2.45 -15.52 -17.39
N ARG A 178 -3.16 -15.86 -18.48
CA ARG A 178 -2.59 -16.46 -19.72
C ARG A 178 -2.03 -17.87 -19.53
N ASP A 179 -2.50 -18.59 -18.51
CA ASP A 179 -2.18 -20.01 -18.31
C ASP A 179 -3.37 -20.89 -18.77
N SER A 180 -3.07 -22.11 -19.23
CA SER A 180 -4.05 -23.17 -19.48
C SER A 180 -4.95 -23.44 -18.27
N MET A 181 -4.44 -23.28 -17.05
CA MET A 181 -5.23 -23.41 -15.82
C MET A 181 -6.34 -22.37 -15.71
N GLN A 182 -6.11 -21.15 -16.22
CA GLN A 182 -7.12 -20.09 -16.21
C GLN A 182 -8.34 -20.46 -17.04
N GLU A 183 -8.11 -21.04 -18.23
CA GLU A 183 -9.17 -21.52 -19.12
C GLU A 183 -9.96 -22.67 -18.47
N ALA A 184 -9.27 -23.68 -17.94
CA ALA A 184 -9.91 -24.82 -17.30
C ALA A 184 -10.77 -24.39 -16.09
N VAL A 185 -10.30 -23.41 -15.32
CA VAL A 185 -11.06 -22.81 -14.21
C VAL A 185 -12.26 -22.01 -14.70
N ALA A 186 -12.13 -21.25 -15.80
CA ALA A 186 -13.24 -20.49 -16.36
C ALA A 186 -14.38 -21.41 -16.82
N VAL A 187 -14.05 -22.53 -17.45
CA VAL A 187 -15.02 -23.58 -17.82
C VAL A 187 -15.71 -24.14 -16.57
N GLU A 188 -14.94 -24.49 -15.53
CA GLU A 188 -15.50 -25.04 -14.30
C GLU A 188 -16.41 -24.05 -13.55
N LEU A 189 -16.02 -22.77 -13.48
CA LEU A 189 -16.86 -21.73 -12.90
C LEU A 189 -18.17 -21.58 -13.68
N THR A 190 -18.11 -21.65 -15.02
CA THR A 190 -19.29 -21.62 -15.88
C THR A 190 -20.22 -22.80 -15.62
N ASN A 191 -19.68 -24.00 -15.44
CA ASN A 191 -20.45 -25.21 -15.08
C ASN A 191 -21.17 -25.05 -13.72
N ARG A 192 -20.64 -24.19 -12.83
CA ARG A 192 -21.23 -23.86 -11.52
C ARG A 192 -22.14 -22.63 -11.56
N ASN A 193 -22.58 -22.21 -12.74
CA ASN A 193 -23.43 -21.05 -12.98
C ASN A 193 -22.79 -19.70 -12.60
N TRP A 194 -21.46 -19.62 -12.57
CA TRP A 194 -20.77 -18.33 -12.55
C TRP A 194 -20.63 -17.79 -13.97
N ARG A 195 -20.76 -16.47 -14.12
CA ARG A 195 -20.66 -15.75 -15.38
C ARG A 195 -19.59 -14.68 -15.23
N TYR A 196 -18.77 -14.49 -16.26
CA TYR A 196 -17.69 -13.50 -16.21
C TYR A 196 -18.14 -12.20 -16.85
N HIS A 197 -18.11 -11.10 -16.11
CA HIS A 197 -18.41 -9.78 -16.66
C HIS A 197 -17.16 -9.17 -17.30
N LYS A 198 -17.17 -8.99 -18.61
CA LYS A 198 -15.99 -8.59 -19.42
C LYS A 198 -15.42 -7.23 -19.03
N GLU A 199 -16.28 -6.25 -18.77
CA GLU A 199 -15.84 -4.89 -18.42
C GLU A 199 -15.39 -4.75 -16.96
N LEU A 200 -16.20 -5.24 -16.02
CA LEU A 200 -15.87 -5.23 -14.59
C LEU A 200 -14.71 -6.18 -14.25
N LYS A 201 -14.47 -7.19 -15.10
CA LYS A 201 -13.51 -8.27 -14.88
C LYS A 201 -13.78 -9.07 -13.62
N LEU A 202 -15.06 -9.22 -13.28
CA LEU A 202 -15.53 -9.92 -12.07
C LEU A 202 -16.43 -11.10 -12.44
N TRP A 203 -16.37 -12.13 -11.62
CA TRP A 203 -17.31 -13.24 -11.67
C TRP A 203 -18.57 -12.90 -10.87
N LEU A 204 -19.73 -13.24 -11.43
CA LEU A 204 -21.03 -13.08 -10.81
C LEU A 204 -21.91 -14.31 -10.99
N THR A 205 -22.82 -14.54 -10.06
CA THR A 205 -23.87 -15.54 -10.18
C THR A 205 -25.20 -14.98 -9.69
N LYS A 206 -26.31 -15.58 -10.14
CA LYS A 206 -27.64 -15.19 -9.67
C LYS A 206 -27.80 -15.56 -8.20
N ASP A 207 -28.47 -14.73 -7.40
CA ASP A 207 -28.84 -15.13 -6.05
C ASP A 207 -29.86 -16.28 -6.13
N PRO A 208 -29.66 -17.39 -5.39
CA PRO A 208 -30.51 -18.57 -5.50
C PRO A 208 -31.94 -18.36 -5.00
N LEU A 209 -32.20 -17.30 -4.21
CA LEU A 209 -33.51 -17.02 -3.64
C LEU A 209 -34.35 -16.08 -4.50
N THR A 210 -33.74 -15.39 -5.47
CA THR A 210 -34.42 -14.36 -6.27
C THR A 210 -34.24 -14.62 -7.76
N GLU A 211 -35.34 -14.70 -8.49
CA GLU A 211 -35.29 -14.72 -9.95
C GLU A 211 -35.13 -13.29 -10.49
N PRO A 212 -34.17 -13.03 -11.38
CA PRO A 212 -34.02 -11.71 -11.98
C PRO A 212 -35.21 -11.39 -12.89
N VAL A 213 -35.66 -10.14 -12.86
CA VAL A 213 -36.75 -9.64 -13.69
C VAL A 213 -36.16 -9.15 -15.01
N GLN A 214 -36.61 -9.72 -16.12
CA GLN A 214 -36.21 -9.24 -17.44
C GLN A 214 -36.78 -7.82 -17.66
N GLN A 215 -35.90 -6.83 -17.83
CA GLN A 215 -36.31 -5.45 -18.14
C GLN A 215 -36.46 -5.27 -19.65
N THR A 216 -35.50 -5.78 -20.41
CA THR A 216 -35.43 -5.65 -21.87
C THR A 216 -35.06 -7.00 -22.46
N ALA A 217 -35.27 -7.20 -23.77
CA ALA A 217 -34.80 -8.39 -24.47
C ALA A 217 -33.29 -8.67 -24.27
N GLN A 218 -32.49 -7.63 -23.95
CA GLN A 218 -31.04 -7.69 -23.80
C GLN A 218 -30.54 -7.48 -22.37
N SER A 219 -31.43 -7.25 -21.40
CA SER A 219 -31.05 -6.91 -20.03
C SER A 219 -32.00 -7.48 -18.99
N GLU A 220 -31.43 -7.94 -17.89
CA GLU A 220 -32.16 -8.39 -16.71
C GLU A 220 -31.72 -7.60 -15.48
N ARG A 221 -32.64 -7.39 -14.55
CA ARG A 221 -32.38 -6.71 -13.28
C ARG A 221 -32.71 -7.67 -12.15
N GLY A 222 -31.77 -7.85 -11.23
CA GLY A 222 -31.97 -8.74 -10.10
C GLY A 222 -30.87 -8.62 -9.07
N LEU A 223 -30.93 -9.53 -8.09
CA LEU A 223 -29.94 -9.65 -7.04
C LEU A 223 -28.87 -10.66 -7.48
N TYR A 224 -27.63 -10.20 -7.53
CA TYR A 224 -26.48 -11.00 -7.95
C TYR A 224 -25.42 -11.04 -6.85
N ILE A 225 -24.69 -12.14 -6.84
CA ILE A 225 -23.54 -12.35 -5.97
C ILE A 225 -22.29 -12.17 -6.82
N PHE A 226 -21.47 -11.17 -6.49
CA PHE A 226 -20.19 -10.91 -7.11
C PHE A 226 -19.08 -11.44 -6.21
N PHE A 227 -17.99 -11.93 -6.80
CA PHE A 227 -16.75 -12.16 -6.06
C PHE A 227 -15.79 -10.99 -6.28
N ASP A 228 -15.41 -10.29 -5.21
CA ASP A 228 -14.42 -9.20 -5.26
C ASP A 228 -13.02 -9.76 -4.91
N PRO A 229 -12.06 -9.74 -5.85
CA PRO A 229 -10.69 -10.20 -5.61
C PRO A 229 -9.90 -9.30 -4.66
N SER A 230 -10.30 -8.05 -4.51
CA SER A 230 -9.57 -7.05 -3.70
C SER A 230 -9.84 -7.26 -2.21
N SER A 231 -11.10 -7.49 -1.85
CA SER A 231 -11.52 -7.81 -0.48
C SER A 231 -11.58 -9.30 -0.19
N TRP A 232 -11.46 -10.14 -1.22
CA TRP A 232 -11.60 -11.61 -1.13
C TRP A 232 -12.96 -12.04 -0.55
N THR A 233 -14.05 -11.39 -0.94
CA THR A 233 -15.38 -11.65 -0.40
C THR A 233 -16.47 -11.74 -1.47
N LYS A 234 -17.54 -12.49 -1.16
CA LYS A 234 -18.76 -12.54 -1.96
C LYS A 234 -19.69 -11.40 -1.55
N ILE A 235 -20.00 -10.50 -2.48
CA ILE A 235 -20.81 -9.30 -2.25
C ILE A 235 -22.14 -9.45 -3.00
N LYS A 236 -23.25 -9.38 -2.26
CA LYS A 236 -24.59 -9.35 -2.85
C LYS A 236 -24.97 -7.92 -3.21
N LYS A 237 -25.40 -7.69 -4.45
CA LYS A 237 -25.91 -6.38 -4.88
C LYS A 237 -27.01 -6.52 -5.92
N GLU A 238 -27.92 -5.57 -5.91
CA GLU A 238 -28.84 -5.39 -7.03
C GLU A 238 -28.06 -4.86 -8.23
N PHE A 239 -28.26 -5.46 -9.40
CA PHE A 239 -27.52 -5.11 -10.61
C PHE A 239 -28.39 -5.28 -11.85
N VAL A 240 -28.18 -4.40 -12.83
CA VAL A 240 -28.75 -4.54 -14.17
C VAL A 240 -27.70 -5.20 -15.05
N LEU A 241 -27.92 -6.46 -15.40
CA LEU A 241 -27.01 -7.25 -16.20
C LEU A 241 -27.39 -7.17 -17.67
N PHE A 242 -26.45 -6.71 -18.49
CA PHE A 242 -26.57 -6.76 -19.94
C PHE A 242 -25.95 -8.06 -20.47
N TYR A 243 -26.70 -8.82 -21.27
CA TYR A 243 -26.22 -10.12 -21.77
C TYR A 243 -24.97 -10.00 -22.65
N GLN A 244 -24.80 -8.87 -23.34
CA GLN A 244 -23.60 -8.60 -24.14
C GLN A 244 -22.34 -8.40 -23.29
N ALA A 245 -22.47 -8.04 -22.02
CA ALA A 245 -21.35 -7.70 -21.14
C ALA A 245 -20.77 -8.93 -20.43
N ILE A 246 -21.45 -10.08 -20.49
CA ILE A 246 -20.98 -11.34 -19.92
C ILE A 246 -20.39 -12.27 -20.99
N ALA A 247 -19.55 -13.19 -20.52
CA ALA A 247 -19.02 -14.34 -21.27
C ALA A 247 -19.48 -15.62 -20.59
#